data_AF-K6SWS3-F1
#
_entry.id   AF-K6SWS3-F1
#
_cell.length_a   1.000
_cell.length_b   1.000
_cell.length_c   1.000
_cell.angle_alpha   90.00
_cell.angle_beta   90.00
_cell.angle_gamma   90.00
#
_symmetry.space_group_name_H-M   'P 1'
#
loop_
_entity.id
_entity.type
_entity.pdbx_description
1 polymer ?
#
loop_
_entity_poly.entity_id
_entity_poly.type
_entity_poly.pdbx_seq_one_letter_code
_entity_poly.pdbx_strand_id
1 'polypeptide(L)'
;MKKGINMLINKLDCNAPINSQKDAIEQLLKIDDEYVTLLVQPQEKKYWENSARVLKSIGFPRNKLAIPGLLQWLQDLNWPGAMIAMETLQNVEVHVMLPYLETAVQIAVEENDDMWIMALKELATSRMSIKASDFKNQELYKILEQSK
;
A
#
# COMPACT_ATOMS: atom_id res chain seq x y z
N MET A 1 -17.23 3.02 17.04
CA MET A 1 -15.96 2.37 16.65
C MET A 1 -15.12 3.24 15.72
N LYS A 2 -15.53 3.53 14.48
CA LYS A 2 -14.80 4.38 13.51
C LYS A 2 -14.30 5.74 14.05
N LYS A 3 -15.14 6.47 14.80
CA LYS A 3 -14.78 7.77 15.40
C LYS A 3 -13.58 7.67 16.36
N GLY A 4 -13.44 6.56 17.08
CA GLY A 4 -12.30 6.32 17.98
C GLY A 4 -11.01 6.03 17.21
N ILE A 5 -11.10 5.27 16.12
CA ILE A 5 -9.96 4.96 15.25
C ILE A 5 -9.44 6.24 14.60
N ASN A 6 -10.31 7.13 14.11
CA ASN A 6 -9.88 8.41 13.53
C ASN A 6 -9.14 9.31 14.55
N MET A 7 -9.55 9.28 15.83
CA MET A 7 -8.81 10.00 16.87
C MET A 7 -7.40 9.43 17.08
N LEU A 8 -7.22 8.12 16.94
CA LEU A 8 -5.90 7.49 16.98
C LEU A 8 -5.07 7.85 15.75
N ILE A 9 -5.66 7.86 14.55
CA ILE A 9 -4.98 8.27 13.31
C ILE A 9 -4.47 9.71 13.43
N ASN A 10 -5.25 10.62 14.03
CA ASN A 10 -4.81 12.00 14.22
C ASN A 10 -3.58 12.12 15.13
N LYS A 11 -3.32 11.12 15.98
CA LYS A 11 -2.10 11.05 16.82
C LYS A 11 -0.89 10.47 16.08
N LEU A 12 -1.06 9.99 14.84
CA LEU A 12 0.04 9.57 13.97
C LEU A 12 0.76 10.74 13.28
N ASP A 13 0.44 11.99 13.63
CA ASP A 13 1.14 13.17 13.10
C ASP A 13 2.64 13.01 13.32
N CYS A 14 3.43 13.04 12.25
CA CYS A 14 4.88 12.91 12.32
C CYS A 14 5.53 14.03 13.16
N ASN A 15 4.83 15.15 13.37
CA ASN A 15 5.27 16.26 14.20
C ASN A 15 4.80 16.16 15.66
N ALA A 16 3.95 15.19 16.02
CA ALA A 16 3.49 15.00 17.39
C ALA A 16 4.60 14.41 18.28
N PRO A 17 4.52 14.54 19.62
CA PRO A 17 5.45 13.89 20.53
C PRO A 17 5.52 12.38 20.30
N ILE A 18 6.73 11.81 20.28
CA ILE A 18 6.98 10.38 19.99
C ILE A 18 6.16 9.43 20.87
N ASN A 19 5.92 9.78 22.14
CA ASN A 19 5.13 8.96 23.06
C ASN A 19 3.65 8.91 22.66
N SER A 20 3.11 10.02 22.14
CA SER A 20 1.73 10.05 21.63
C SER A 20 1.60 9.22 20.36
N GLN A 21 2.61 9.25 19.48
CA GLN A 21 2.63 8.43 18.27
C GLN A 21 2.69 6.94 18.64
N LYS A 22 3.58 6.56 19.58
CA LYS A 22 3.72 5.16 20.03
C LYS A 22 2.43 4.59 20.63
N ASP A 23 1.79 5.32 21.54
CA ASP A 23 0.50 4.93 22.12
C ASP A 23 -0.56 4.69 21.05
N ALA A 24 -0.65 5.61 20.07
CA ALA A 24 -1.61 5.47 18.97
C ALA A 24 -1.30 4.26 18.08
N ILE A 25 -0.03 4.02 17.75
CA ILE A 25 0.41 2.86 16.98
C ILE A 25 0.02 1.57 17.70
N GLU A 26 0.33 1.43 18.99
CA GLU A 26 0.01 0.22 19.77
C GLU A 26 -1.48 -0.09 19.83
N GLN A 27 -2.33 0.94 19.86
CA GLN A 27 -3.78 0.77 19.81
C GLN A 27 -4.26 0.42 18.40
N LEU A 28 -3.68 1.04 17.36
CA LEU A 28 -4.05 0.79 15.97
C LEU A 28 -3.66 -0.61 15.49
N LEU A 29 -2.63 -1.26 16.06
CA LEU A 29 -2.30 -2.66 15.76
C LEU A 29 -3.40 -3.65 16.17
N LYS A 30 -4.32 -3.22 17.05
CA LYS A 30 -5.37 -4.05 17.64
C LYS A 30 -6.75 -3.83 17.00
N ILE A 31 -6.86 -2.94 16.01
CA ILE A 31 -8.15 -2.70 15.33
C ILE A 31 -8.57 -3.95 14.56
N ASP A 32 -9.89 -4.12 14.37
CA ASP A 32 -10.41 -5.20 13.53
C ASP A 32 -10.04 -4.97 12.06
N ASP A 33 -9.89 -6.09 11.33
CA ASP A 33 -9.42 -6.10 9.95
C ASP A 33 -10.34 -5.27 9.01
N GLU A 34 -11.63 -5.14 9.33
CA GLU A 34 -12.58 -4.30 8.56
C GLU A 34 -12.24 -2.79 8.57
N TYR A 35 -11.42 -2.33 9.53
CA TYR A 35 -11.04 -0.93 9.68
C TYR A 35 -9.65 -0.59 9.13
N VAL A 36 -8.86 -1.56 8.66
CA VAL A 36 -7.48 -1.31 8.20
C VAL A 36 -7.43 -0.34 7.03
N THR A 37 -8.49 -0.26 6.22
CA THR A 37 -8.60 0.69 5.11
C THR A 37 -8.61 2.15 5.56
N LEU A 38 -8.95 2.45 6.82
CA LEU A 38 -8.86 3.81 7.37
C LEU A 38 -7.42 4.32 7.49
N LEU A 39 -6.42 3.42 7.47
CA LEU A 39 -5.00 3.75 7.51
C LEU A 39 -4.39 4.00 6.12
N VAL A 40 -5.15 3.76 5.04
CA VAL A 40 -4.69 4.03 3.68
C VAL A 40 -4.79 5.54 3.42
N GLN A 41 -3.64 6.19 3.22
CA GLN A 41 -3.50 7.60 2.87
C GLN A 41 -4.53 8.52 3.59
N PRO A 42 -4.55 8.53 4.93
CA PRO A 42 -5.48 9.37 5.69
C PRO A 42 -5.33 10.85 5.31
N GLN A 43 -6.37 11.66 5.53
CA GLN A 43 -6.55 12.96 4.87
C GLN A 43 -5.32 13.89 4.72
N GLU A 44 -4.40 13.93 5.69
CA GLU A 44 -3.19 14.77 5.62
C GLU A 44 -1.90 13.94 5.53
N LYS A 45 -0.96 14.36 4.67
CA LYS A 45 0.34 13.69 4.45
C LYS A 45 1.17 13.51 5.72
N LYS A 46 0.99 14.35 6.74
CA LYS A 46 1.69 14.24 8.03
C LYS A 46 1.38 12.94 8.79
N TYR A 47 0.31 12.23 8.43
CA TYR A 47 -0.09 10.95 9.02
C TYR A 47 0.38 9.73 8.22
N TRP A 48 0.79 9.94 6.97
CA TRP A 48 0.95 8.89 5.96
C TRP A 48 2.05 7.88 6.31
N GLU A 49 3.26 8.36 6.61
CA GLU A 49 4.39 7.47 6.90
C GLU A 49 4.10 6.56 8.09
N ASN A 50 3.58 7.13 9.19
CA ASN A 50 3.22 6.36 10.37
C ASN A 50 2.06 5.40 10.12
N SER A 51 1.08 5.78 9.29
CA SER A 51 0.00 4.88 8.90
C SER A 51 0.50 3.71 8.06
N ALA A 52 1.44 3.94 7.14
CA ALA A 52 2.11 2.88 6.39
C ALA A 52 2.90 1.94 7.32
N ARG A 53 3.58 2.47 8.35
CA ARG A 53 4.25 1.65 9.39
C ARG A 53 3.26 0.76 10.13
N VAL A 54 2.09 1.30 10.52
CA VAL A 54 1.04 0.51 11.18
C VAL A 54 0.55 -0.61 10.25
N LEU A 55 0.25 -0.31 8.98
CA LEU A 55 -0.20 -1.30 7.99
C LEU A 55 0.83 -2.41 7.75
N LYS A 56 2.12 -2.05 7.72
CA LYS A 56 3.23 -3.01 7.66
C LYS A 56 3.27 -3.92 8.88
N SER A 57 3.12 -3.34 10.07
CA SER A 57 3.15 -4.07 11.34
C SER A 57 1.91 -4.94 11.58
N ILE A 58 0.73 -4.53 11.08
CA ILE A 58 -0.46 -5.39 11.05
C ILE A 58 -0.19 -6.62 10.17
N GLY A 59 0.41 -6.41 9.02
CA GLY A 59 0.88 -7.47 8.12
C GLY A 59 -0.23 -8.29 7.46
N PHE A 60 0.16 -9.10 6.49
CA PHE A 60 -0.73 -10.07 5.84
C PHE A 60 -0.96 -11.28 6.79
N PRO A 61 -2.18 -11.86 6.88
CA PRO A 61 -3.38 -11.59 6.07
C PRO A 61 -4.27 -10.45 6.59
N ARG A 62 -3.99 -9.89 7.77
CA ARG A 62 -4.88 -8.92 8.43
C ARG A 62 -5.01 -7.59 7.68
N ASN A 63 -3.97 -7.19 6.95
CA ASN A 63 -3.97 -5.98 6.12
C ASN A 63 -4.52 -6.20 4.69
N LYS A 64 -5.09 -7.36 4.36
CA LYS A 64 -5.50 -7.71 2.99
C LYS A 64 -6.42 -6.66 2.34
N LEU A 65 -7.35 -6.10 3.11
CA LEU A 65 -8.28 -5.07 2.62
C LEU A 65 -7.57 -3.75 2.24
N ALA A 66 -6.36 -3.52 2.73
CA ALA A 66 -5.56 -2.33 2.39
C ALA A 66 -4.73 -2.50 1.10
N ILE A 67 -4.62 -3.70 0.52
CA ILE A 67 -3.77 -3.95 -0.67
C ILE A 67 -4.06 -2.98 -1.83
N PRO A 68 -5.32 -2.73 -2.25
CA PRO A 68 -5.59 -1.77 -3.33
C PRO A 68 -5.07 -0.37 -3.02
N GLY A 69 -5.24 0.08 -1.78
CA GLY A 69 -4.78 1.38 -1.32
C GLY A 69 -3.25 1.49 -1.19
N LEU A 70 -2.60 0.41 -0.77
CA LEU A 70 -1.13 0.32 -0.75
C LEU A 70 -0.55 0.40 -2.17
N LEU A 71 -1.23 -0.19 -3.17
CA LEU A 71 -0.83 -0.07 -4.58
C LEU A 71 -0.96 1.37 -5.10
N GLN A 72 -2.01 2.10 -4.72
CA GLN A 72 -2.18 3.53 -5.04
C GLN A 72 -1.07 4.39 -4.45
N TRP A 73 -0.53 4.01 -3.28
CA TRP A 73 0.61 4.70 -2.68
C TRP A 73 1.87 4.70 -3.56
N LEU A 74 1.96 3.76 -4.52
CA LEU A 74 3.09 3.64 -5.44
C LEU A 74 3.01 4.58 -6.64
N GLN A 75 1.95 5.40 -6.77
CA GLN A 75 1.87 6.44 -7.80
C GLN A 75 3.04 7.44 -7.72
N ASP A 76 3.48 7.75 -6.49
CA ASP A 76 4.63 8.61 -6.26
C ASP A 76 5.46 8.07 -5.10
N LEU A 77 6.63 7.50 -5.43
CA LEU A 77 7.55 6.94 -4.44
C LEU A 77 8.15 7.99 -3.49
N ASN A 78 7.98 9.29 -3.77
CA ASN A 78 8.34 10.37 -2.84
C ASN A 78 7.26 10.64 -1.78
N TRP A 79 6.07 10.05 -1.90
CA TRP A 79 5.04 10.20 -0.87
C TRP A 79 5.49 9.56 0.44
N PRO A 80 5.22 10.21 1.60
CA PRO A 80 5.56 9.63 2.89
C PRO A 80 4.93 8.24 3.03
N GLY A 81 5.73 7.23 3.34
CA GLY A 81 5.27 5.85 3.46
C GLY A 81 5.18 5.04 2.15
N ALA A 82 5.45 5.60 0.98
CA ALA A 82 5.37 4.86 -0.30
C ALA A 82 6.33 3.66 -0.33
N MET A 83 7.59 3.86 0.08
CA MET A 83 8.55 2.76 0.18
C MET A 83 8.15 1.72 1.24
N ILE A 84 7.49 2.14 2.31
CA ILE A 84 6.96 1.23 3.34
C ILE A 84 5.80 0.41 2.77
N ALA A 85 4.95 1.02 1.94
CA ALA A 85 3.88 0.33 1.22
C ALA A 85 4.45 -0.70 0.24
N MET A 86 5.47 -0.34 -0.55
CA MET A 86 6.20 -1.25 -1.43
C MET A 86 6.70 -2.49 -0.68
N GLU A 87 7.45 -2.28 0.41
CA GLU A 87 7.96 -3.37 1.26
C GLU A 87 6.84 -4.22 1.86
N THR A 88 5.70 -3.61 2.20
CA THR A 88 4.54 -4.33 2.75
C THR A 88 3.92 -5.24 1.69
N LEU A 89 3.73 -4.74 0.47
CA LEU A 89 3.16 -5.46 -0.65
C LEU A 89 4.04 -6.65 -1.07
N GLN A 90 5.37 -6.52 -0.99
CA GLN A 90 6.32 -7.61 -1.28
C GLN A 90 6.19 -8.84 -0.35
N ASN A 91 5.49 -8.72 0.79
CA ASN A 91 5.24 -9.84 1.72
C ASN A 91 3.87 -10.51 1.49
N VAL A 92 3.09 -10.05 0.52
CA VAL A 92 1.80 -10.66 0.16
C VAL A 92 2.05 -11.84 -0.77
N GLU A 93 1.28 -12.91 -0.59
CA GLU A 93 1.33 -14.07 -1.47
C GLU A 93 0.97 -13.68 -2.92
N VAL A 94 1.79 -14.13 -3.89
CA VAL A 94 1.65 -13.76 -5.31
C VAL A 94 0.23 -13.96 -5.83
N HIS A 95 -0.38 -15.12 -5.58
CA HIS A 95 -1.71 -15.43 -6.07
C HIS A 95 -2.81 -14.51 -5.49
N VAL A 96 -2.60 -13.94 -4.31
CA VAL A 96 -3.49 -12.94 -3.72
C VAL A 96 -3.25 -11.57 -4.34
N MET A 97 -2.00 -11.22 -4.64
CA MET A 97 -1.62 -9.93 -5.22
C MET A 97 -2.10 -9.76 -6.66
N LEU A 98 -2.01 -10.81 -7.49
CA LEU A 98 -2.19 -10.73 -8.95
C LEU A 98 -3.46 -9.99 -9.39
N PRO A 99 -4.67 -10.28 -8.87
CA PRO A 99 -5.87 -9.56 -9.29
C PRO A 99 -5.82 -8.06 -8.98
N TYR A 100 -5.20 -7.68 -7.86
CA TYR A 100 -5.05 -6.28 -7.46
C TYR A 100 -3.97 -5.58 -8.30
N LEU A 101 -2.85 -6.26 -8.56
CA LEU A 101 -1.78 -5.74 -9.41
C LEU A 101 -2.29 -5.53 -10.83
N GLU A 102 -2.98 -6.49 -11.44
CA GLU A 102 -3.58 -6.33 -12.78
C GLU A 102 -4.52 -5.13 -12.84
N THR A 103 -5.36 -4.96 -11.82
CA THR A 103 -6.27 -3.81 -11.73
C THR A 103 -5.50 -2.50 -11.63
N ALA A 104 -4.46 -2.43 -10.80
CA ALA A 104 -3.64 -1.23 -10.66
C ALA A 104 -2.89 -0.87 -11.95
N VAL A 105 -2.33 -1.87 -12.65
CA VAL A 105 -1.65 -1.66 -13.94
C VAL A 105 -2.63 -1.15 -14.99
N GLN A 106 -3.84 -1.73 -15.07
CA GLN A 106 -4.88 -1.25 -15.98
C GLN A 106 -5.22 0.23 -15.73
N ILE A 107 -5.45 0.61 -14.47
CA ILE A 107 -5.76 2.00 -14.11
C ILE A 107 -4.60 2.93 -14.45
N ALA A 108 -3.36 2.55 -14.09
CA ALA A 108 -2.18 3.37 -14.37
C ALA A 108 -1.99 3.62 -15.88
N VAL A 109 -2.30 2.62 -16.72
CA VAL A 109 -2.29 2.77 -18.19
C VAL A 109 -3.39 3.73 -18.66
N GLU A 110 -4.61 3.60 -18.15
CA GLU A 110 -5.73 4.50 -18.49
C GLU A 110 -5.45 5.95 -18.08
N GLU A 111 -4.77 6.15 -16.96
CA GLU A 111 -4.36 7.46 -16.44
C GLU A 111 -3.10 8.02 -17.11
N ASN A 112 -2.40 7.22 -17.93
CA ASN A 112 -1.07 7.53 -18.49
C ASN A 112 -0.05 7.88 -17.39
N ASP A 113 -0.10 7.18 -16.26
CA ASP A 113 0.80 7.37 -15.12
C ASP A 113 2.04 6.45 -15.26
N ASP A 114 2.99 6.88 -16.10
CA ASP A 114 4.23 6.14 -16.35
C ASP A 114 5.03 5.89 -15.05
N MET A 115 4.99 6.82 -14.09
CA MET A 115 5.67 6.69 -12.80
C MET A 115 5.06 5.54 -11.98
N TRP A 116 3.74 5.45 -11.96
CA TRP A 116 3.06 4.35 -11.29
C TRP A 116 3.31 3.02 -11.99
N ILE A 117 3.27 2.98 -13.32
CA ILE A 117 3.57 1.76 -14.09
C ILE A 117 4.99 1.25 -13.76
N MET A 118 5.98 2.14 -13.70
CA MET A 118 7.35 1.78 -13.31
C MET A 118 7.42 1.24 -11.88
N ALA A 119 6.72 1.85 -10.93
CA ALA A 119 6.69 1.37 -9.55
C ALA A 119 5.99 -0.01 -9.43
N LEU A 120 4.90 -0.22 -10.16
CA LEU A 120 4.20 -1.51 -10.22
C LEU A 120 5.07 -2.59 -10.88
N LYS A 121 5.88 -2.23 -11.89
CA LYS A 121 6.87 -3.13 -12.48
C LYS A 121 7.90 -3.56 -11.45
N GLU A 122 8.49 -2.61 -10.72
CA GLU A 122 9.47 -2.91 -9.66
C GLU A 122 8.87 -3.83 -8.59
N LEU A 123 7.61 -3.61 -8.18
CA LEU A 123 6.92 -4.51 -7.27
C LEU A 123 6.84 -5.93 -7.83
N ALA A 124 6.45 -6.08 -9.09
CA ALA A 124 6.26 -7.37 -9.74
C ALA A 124 7.58 -8.14 -9.94
N THR A 125 8.65 -7.45 -10.32
CA THR A 125 9.95 -8.06 -10.68
C THR A 125 10.87 -8.27 -9.50
N SER A 126 10.71 -7.52 -8.41
CA SER A 126 11.54 -7.61 -7.20
C SER A 126 11.32 -8.94 -6.45
N ARG A 127 11.00 -8.88 -5.15
CA ARG A 127 10.86 -10.08 -4.31
C ARG A 127 9.75 -11.02 -4.78
N MET A 128 8.75 -10.50 -5.50
CA MET A 128 7.60 -11.29 -5.94
C MET A 128 7.91 -12.19 -7.13
N SER A 129 8.89 -11.82 -7.97
CA SER A 129 9.31 -12.59 -9.15
C SER A 129 8.13 -13.06 -10.04
N ILE A 130 7.15 -12.19 -10.24
CA ILE A 130 5.94 -12.46 -11.02
C ILE A 130 6.30 -12.60 -12.50
N LYS A 131 5.75 -13.63 -13.15
CA LYS A 131 6.02 -13.98 -14.55
C LYS A 131 4.83 -13.65 -15.43
N ALA A 132 5.08 -13.58 -16.73
CA ALA A 132 4.02 -13.45 -17.74
C ALA A 132 2.90 -14.49 -17.57
N SER A 133 3.27 -15.74 -17.25
CA SER A 133 2.32 -16.84 -17.05
C SER A 133 1.36 -16.64 -15.87
N ASP A 134 1.69 -15.75 -14.94
CA ASP A 134 0.87 -15.48 -13.76
C ASP A 134 -0.24 -14.46 -14.05
N PHE A 135 -0.03 -13.60 -15.05
CA PHE A 135 -1.02 -12.62 -15.50
C PHE A 135 -2.12 -13.29 -16.33
N LYS A 136 -3.37 -12.98 -16.02
CA LYS A 136 -4.51 -13.34 -16.87
C LYS A 136 -4.54 -12.48 -18.13
N ASN A 137 -4.24 -11.18 -18.00
CA ASN A 137 -4.17 -10.26 -19.12
C ASN A 137 -2.71 -10.11 -19.60
N GLN A 138 -2.39 -10.82 -20.67
CA GLN A 138 -1.05 -10.81 -21.27
C GLN A 138 -0.65 -9.45 -21.86
N GLU A 139 -1.61 -8.63 -22.30
CA GLU A 139 -1.30 -7.28 -22.81
C GLU A 139 -0.84 -6.35 -21.69
N LEU A 140 -1.45 -6.44 -20.50
CA LEU A 140 -1.00 -5.67 -19.34
C LEU A 140 0.41 -6.05 -18.91
N TYR A 141 0.75 -7.33 -18.94
CA TYR A 141 2.12 -7.77 -18.66
C TYR A 141 3.13 -7.19 -19.66
N LYS A 142 2.81 -7.19 -20.97
CA LYS A 142 3.69 -6.59 -21.99
C LYS A 142 3.94 -5.11 -21.74
N ILE A 143 2.90 -4.35 -21.36
CA ILE A 143 3.04 -2.93 -21.03
C ILE A 143 3.96 -2.75 -19.82
N LEU A 144 3.72 -3.53 -18.75
CA LEU A 144 4.54 -3.52 -17.54
C LEU A 144 6.01 -3.87 -17.85
N GLU A 145 6.27 -4.82 -18.74
CA GLU A 145 7.62 -5.24 -19.13
C GLU A 145 8.35 -4.16 -19.95
N GLN A 146 7.62 -3.42 -20.80
CA GLN A 146 8.16 -2.43 -21.73
C GLN A 146 8.38 -1.04 -21.12
N SER A 147 7.78 -0.74 -19.96
CA SER A 147 8.03 0.53 -19.26
C SER A 147 9.50 0.67 -18.87
N LYS A 148 10.10 1.84 -19.09
CA LYS A 148 11.52 2.13 -18.92
C LYS A 148 11.75 3.20 -17.88
#